data_AF-A0A1F8P5L4-F1
#
_entry.id   AF-A0A1F8P5L4-F1
#
_cell.length_a   1.000
_cell.length_b   1.000
_cell.length_c   1.000
_cell.angle_alpha   90.00
_cell.angle_beta   90.00
_cell.angle_gamma   90.00
#
_symmetry.space_group_name_H-M   'P 1'
#
loop_
_entity.id
_entity.type
_entity.pdbx_description
1 polymer ?
#
loop_
_entity_poly.entity_id
_entity_poly.type
_entity_poly.pdbx_seq_one_letter_code
_entity_poly.pdbx_strand_id
1 'polypeptide(L)'
;MFDEVRIPLTPNSNIEKAVQLLEEALSKKDDVYIQEAQRIFENGYPRFLNEALNGPRVQVYIEPGHVWIQGKFVAPLKGRNDLRSEIFKQFIEKIKGDHEISIC
;
A
#
# COMPACT_ATOMS: atom_id res chain seq x y z
N MET A 1 -7.77 6.04 -9.85
CA MET A 1 -7.75 7.02 -8.74
C MET A 1 -6.84 6.46 -7.66
N PHE A 2 -6.25 7.31 -6.81
CA PHE A 2 -5.58 6.81 -5.61
C PHE A 2 -6.60 6.36 -4.58
N ASP A 3 -6.31 5.21 -4.00
CA ASP A 3 -6.94 4.75 -2.76
C ASP A 3 -5.82 4.33 -1.80
N GLU A 4 -6.19 4.08 -0.56
CA GLU A 4 -5.26 3.77 0.51
C GLU A 4 -5.68 2.55 1.32
N VAL A 5 -4.68 1.85 1.83
CA VAL A 5 -4.82 0.83 2.86
C VAL A 5 -4.02 1.30 4.07
N ARG A 6 -4.65 1.28 5.25
CA ARG A 6 -4.01 1.62 6.52
C ARG A 6 -3.95 0.38 7.38
N ILE A 7 -2.79 0.09 7.94
CA ILE A 7 -2.56 -1.07 8.79
C ILE A 7 -2.02 -0.58 10.14
N PRO A 8 -2.73 -0.82 11.24
CA PRO A 8 -2.23 -0.53 12.57
C PRO A 8 -1.20 -1.58 12.97
N LEU A 9 -0.08 -1.13 13.51
CA LEU A 9 0.98 -1.95 14.07
C LEU A 9 1.17 -1.58 15.54
N THR A 10 1.59 -2.56 16.32
CA THR A 10 2.06 -2.33 17.68
C THR A 10 3.39 -1.57 17.66
N PRO A 11 3.68 -0.70 18.65
CA PRO A 11 4.90 0.10 18.68
C PRO A 11 6.22 -0.70 18.68
N ASN A 12 6.17 -1.96 19.09
CA ASN A 12 7.34 -2.85 19.15
C ASN A 12 7.60 -3.60 17.83
N SER A 13 6.78 -3.36 16.80
CA SER A 13 6.94 -4.02 15.50
C SER A 13 8.15 -3.49 14.74
N ASN A 14 8.78 -4.35 13.94
CA ASN A 14 9.79 -3.97 12.96
C ASN A 14 9.12 -3.21 11.80
N ILE A 15 9.10 -1.88 11.93
CA ILE A 15 8.41 -0.98 10.99
C ILE A 15 9.03 -1.03 9.59
N GLU A 16 10.35 -1.10 9.49
CA GLU A 16 11.04 -1.15 8.19
C GLU A 16 10.65 -2.39 7.40
N LYS A 17 10.65 -3.55 8.07
CA LYS A 17 10.20 -4.81 7.46
C LYS A 17 8.73 -4.74 7.07
N ALA A 18 7.87 -4.17 7.93
CA ALA A 18 6.46 -4.01 7.62
C ALA A 18 6.21 -3.11 6.41
N VAL A 19 6.98 -2.02 6.26
CA VAL A 19 6.97 -1.15 5.09
C VAL A 19 7.32 -1.94 3.83
N GLN A 20 8.43 -2.70 3.84
CA GLN A 20 8.85 -3.51 2.69
C GLN A 20 7.80 -4.53 2.28
N LEU A 21 7.21 -5.25 3.24
CA LEU A 21 6.18 -6.26 2.95
C LEU A 21 4.93 -5.65 2.33
N LEU A 22 4.53 -4.45 2.79
CA LEU A 22 3.40 -3.71 2.25
C LEU A 22 3.70 -3.15 0.86
N GLU A 23 4.89 -2.59 0.62
CA GLU A 23 5.32 -2.13 -0.71
C GLU A 23 5.26 -3.28 -1.73
N GLU A 24 5.78 -4.45 -1.39
CA GLU A 24 5.70 -5.62 -2.25
C GLU A 24 4.26 -6.10 -2.50
N ALA A 25 3.36 -5.94 -1.53
CA ALA A 25 1.95 -6.30 -1.71
C ALA A 25 1.24 -5.30 -2.65
N LEU A 26 1.56 -4.01 -2.53
CA LEU A 26 1.04 -2.97 -3.42
C LEU A 26 1.46 -3.22 -4.86
N SER A 27 2.77 -3.33 -5.13
CA SER A 27 3.30 -3.49 -6.49
C SER A 27 2.74 -4.71 -7.21
N LYS A 28 2.57 -5.84 -6.51
CA LYS A 28 1.96 -7.05 -7.11
C LYS A 28 0.50 -6.86 -7.54
N LYS A 29 -0.21 -5.90 -6.94
CA LYS A 29 -1.66 -5.75 -7.08
C LYS A 29 -2.05 -4.57 -7.95
N ASP A 30 -1.30 -3.48 -7.94
CA ASP A 30 -1.68 -2.26 -8.64
C ASP A 30 -0.91 -1.97 -9.94
N ASP A 31 0.14 -2.73 -10.25
CA ASP A 31 0.94 -2.55 -11.47
C ASP A 31 0.09 -2.60 -12.76
N VAL A 32 -0.91 -3.48 -12.81
CA VAL A 32 -1.83 -3.58 -13.97
C VAL A 32 -2.62 -2.28 -14.16
N TYR A 33 -3.08 -1.68 -13.06
CA TYR A 33 -3.85 -0.43 -13.11
C TYR A 33 -2.97 0.78 -13.38
N ILE A 34 -1.69 0.75 -12.94
CA ILE A 34 -0.71 1.76 -13.28
C ILE A 34 -0.43 1.74 -14.80
N GLN A 35 -0.21 0.56 -15.38
CA GLN A 35 -0.01 0.42 -16.83
C GLN A 35 -1.22 0.86 -17.64
N GLU A 36 -2.44 0.51 -17.19
CA GLU A 36 -3.67 0.95 -17.84
C GLU A 36 -3.82 2.47 -17.78
N ALA A 37 -3.57 3.08 -16.61
CA ALA A 37 -3.61 4.52 -16.46
C ALA A 37 -2.52 5.22 -17.30
N GLN A 38 -1.31 4.66 -17.41
CA GLN A 38 -0.26 5.19 -18.27
C GLN A 38 -0.71 5.26 -19.74
N ARG A 39 -1.36 4.21 -20.26
CA ARG A 39 -1.91 4.18 -21.62
C ARG A 39 -3.04 5.20 -21.84
N ILE A 40 -3.88 5.42 -20.83
CA ILE A 40 -4.99 6.38 -20.93
C ILE A 40 -4.48 7.84 -20.93
N PHE A 41 -3.39 8.11 -20.21
CA PHE A 41 -2.88 9.47 -19.98
C PHE A 41 -1.58 9.79 -20.74
N GLU A 42 -1.32 9.13 -21.87
CA GLU A 42 -0.10 9.25 -22.69
C GLU A 42 0.31 10.72 -23.02
N ASN A 43 -0.63 11.66 -23.08
CA ASN A 43 -0.39 13.07 -23.42
C ASN A 43 -0.40 14.05 -22.23
N GLY A 44 -0.34 13.56 -21.00
CA GLY A 44 -0.28 14.41 -19.82
C GLY A 44 -0.53 13.63 -18.55
N TYR A 45 0.54 13.20 -17.88
CA TYR A 45 0.43 12.48 -16.63
C TYR A 45 -0.19 13.37 -15.56
N PRO A 46 -1.33 12.99 -14.98
CA PRO A 46 -1.82 13.62 -13.77
C PRO A 46 -0.73 13.51 -12.69
N ARG A 47 -0.60 14.53 -11.83
CA ARG A 47 0.38 14.50 -10.72
C ARG A 47 0.31 13.20 -9.90
N PHE A 48 -0.89 12.65 -9.76
CA PHE A 48 -1.12 11.40 -9.06
C PHE A 48 -0.36 10.22 -9.70
N LEU A 49 -0.28 10.13 -11.02
CA LEU A 49 0.42 9.01 -11.67
C LEU A 49 1.93 9.14 -11.47
N ASN A 50 2.45 10.37 -11.49
CA ASN A 50 3.85 10.64 -11.19
C ASN A 50 4.21 10.26 -9.74
N GLU A 51 3.33 10.54 -8.79
CA GLU A 51 3.49 10.12 -7.39
C GLU A 51 3.45 8.59 -7.23
N ALA A 52 2.60 7.88 -8.00
CA ALA A 52 2.54 6.42 -7.95
C ALA A 52 3.81 5.75 -8.51
N LEU A 53 4.43 6.41 -9.49
CA LEU A 53 5.63 5.92 -10.18
C LEU A 53 6.93 6.26 -9.44
N ASN A 54 7.00 7.42 -8.79
CA ASN A 54 8.25 7.97 -8.27
C ASN A 54 8.24 8.28 -6.77
N GLY A 55 7.07 8.25 -6.11
CA GLY A 55 6.93 8.57 -4.70
C GLY A 55 7.00 7.34 -3.78
N PRO A 56 7.27 7.54 -2.48
CA PRO A 56 7.16 6.46 -1.51
C PRO A 56 5.71 5.97 -1.45
N ARG A 57 5.50 4.68 -1.76
CA ARG A 57 4.17 4.07 -1.81
C ARG A 57 3.59 3.82 -0.43
N VAL A 58 4.47 3.67 0.57
CA VAL A 58 4.10 3.49 1.97
C VAL A 58 4.58 4.66 2.81
N GLN A 59 3.71 5.16 3.68
CA GLN A 59 4.01 6.20 4.66
C GLN A 59 3.83 5.65 6.06
N VAL A 60 4.67 6.10 6.99
CA VAL A 60 4.61 5.70 8.40
C VAL A 60 4.12 6.88 9.23
N TYR A 61 3.10 6.64 10.06
CA TYR A 61 2.60 7.60 11.04
C TYR A 61 2.83 7.04 12.43
N ILE A 62 3.48 7.82 13.29
CA ILE A 62 3.77 7.42 14.67
C ILE A 62 2.88 8.25 15.59
N GLU A 63 2.01 7.57 16.33
CA GLU A 63 1.10 8.16 17.30
C GLU A 63 1.36 7.56 18.70
N PRO A 64 0.96 8.22 19.80
CA PRO A 64 1.08 7.64 21.13
C PRO A 64 0.37 6.28 21.21
N GLY A 65 1.16 5.21 21.41
CA GLY A 65 0.67 3.84 21.55
C GLY A 65 0.39 3.09 20.25
N HIS A 66 0.50 3.72 19.07
CA HIS A 66 0.20 3.09 17.79
C HIS A 66 1.16 3.54 16.68
N VAL A 67 1.50 2.63 15.79
CA VAL A 67 2.17 2.95 14.53
C VAL A 67 1.26 2.57 13.38
N TRP A 68 1.05 3.47 12.42
CA TRP A 68 0.29 3.17 11.21
C TRP A 68 1.23 3.12 10.02
N ILE A 69 1.12 2.06 9.22
CA ILE A 69 1.65 2.07 7.85
C ILE A 69 0.49 2.29 6.89
N GLN A 70 0.65 3.25 5.98
CA GLN A 70 -0.34 3.61 4.98
C GLN A 70 0.22 3.38 3.58
N GLY A 71 -0.33 2.41 2.86
CA GLY A 71 -0.02 2.14 1.47
C GLY A 71 -0.97 2.87 0.53
N LYS A 72 -0.45 3.61 -0.45
CA LYS A 72 -1.21 4.20 -1.55
C LYS A 72 -1.14 3.30 -2.78
N PHE A 73 -2.27 3.08 -3.44
CA PHE A 73 -2.35 2.28 -4.66
C PHE A 73 -3.31 2.88 -5.69
N VAL A 74 -3.09 2.53 -6.95
CA VAL A 74 -3.97 2.93 -8.06
C VAL A 74 -5.06 1.89 -8.26
N ALA A 75 -6.32 2.33 -8.26
CA ALA A 75 -7.46 1.46 -8.54
C ALA A 75 -8.55 2.15 -9.38
N PRO A 76 -9.32 1.38 -10.17
CA PRO A 76 -10.60 1.83 -10.71
C PRO A 76 -11.62 2.02 -9.58
N LEU A 77 -12.58 2.94 -9.75
CA LEU A 77 -13.65 3.19 -8.78
C LEU A 77 -14.42 1.91 -8.44
N LYS A 78 -14.71 1.10 -9.46
CA LYS A 78 -15.32 -0.22 -9.33
C LYS A 78 -14.20 -1.23 -9.05
N GLY A 79 -14.21 -1.84 -7.86
CA GLY A 79 -13.21 -2.84 -7.44
C GLY A 79 -12.14 -2.34 -6.47
N ARG A 80 -12.09 -1.03 -6.14
CA ARG A 80 -11.13 -0.48 -5.17
C ARG A 80 -11.20 -1.16 -3.79
N ASN A 81 -12.40 -1.53 -3.34
CA ASN A 81 -12.61 -2.19 -2.04
C ASN A 81 -12.08 -3.63 -2.05
N ASP A 82 -12.24 -4.33 -3.18
CA ASP A 82 -11.73 -5.68 -3.36
C ASP A 82 -10.22 -5.66 -3.36
N LEU A 83 -9.62 -4.74 -4.13
CA LEU A 83 -8.17 -4.55 -4.19
C LEU A 83 -7.59 -4.18 -2.82
N ARG A 84 -8.22 -3.26 -2.08
CA ARG A 84 -7.81 -2.93 -0.71
C ARG A 84 -7.81 -4.16 0.19
N SER A 85 -8.86 -4.98 0.10
CA SER A 85 -9.00 -6.20 0.88
C SER A 85 -7.96 -7.25 0.50
N GLU A 86 -7.64 -7.37 -0.79
CA GLU A 86 -6.60 -8.27 -1.27
C GLU A 86 -5.20 -7.87 -0.83
N ILE A 87 -4.87 -6.57 -0.91
CA ILE A 87 -3.58 -6.05 -0.43
C ILE A 87 -3.45 -6.31 1.07
N PHE A 88 -4.50 -6.04 1.84
CA PHE A 88 -4.52 -6.30 3.28
C PHE A 88 -4.33 -7.80 3.57
N LYS A 89 -5.10 -8.68 2.92
CA LYS A 89 -4.97 -10.14 3.08
C LYS A 89 -3.55 -10.62 2.77
N GLN A 90 -2.96 -10.16 1.66
CA GLN A 90 -1.61 -10.53 1.28
C GLN A 90 -0.58 -10.06 2.31
N PHE A 91 -0.77 -8.88 2.91
CA PHE A 91 0.06 -8.43 4.02
C PHE A 91 -0.07 -9.35 5.24
N ILE A 92 -1.30 -9.68 5.66
CA ILE A 92 -1.56 -10.63 6.77
C ILE A 92 -0.88 -11.98 6.52
N GLU A 93 -0.99 -12.51 5.30
CA GLU A 93 -0.38 -13.79 4.94
C GLU A 93 1.14 -13.75 5.05
N LYS A 94 1.77 -12.64 4.67
CA LYS A 94 3.23 -12.47 4.76
C LYS A 94 3.75 -12.35 6.19
N ILE A 95 2.99 -11.71 7.08
CA ILE A 95 3.39 -11.57 8.49
C ILE A 95 2.95 -12.78 9.34
N LYS A 96 2.23 -13.74 8.77
CA LYS A 96 1.74 -14.90 9.51
C LYS A 96 2.91 -15.75 9.98
N GLY A 97 3.12 -15.80 11.29
CA GLY A 97 4.26 -16.48 11.91
C GLY A 97 5.53 -15.63 12.01
N ASP A 98 5.46 -14.37 11.61
CA ASP A 98 6.51 -13.39 11.82
C ASP A 98 6.31 -12.69 13.16
N HIS A 99 7.13 -13.00 14.16
CA HIS A 99 7.03 -12.42 15.49
C HIS A 99 7.56 -10.98 15.57
N GLU A 100 8.21 -10.48 14.52
CA GLU A 100 8.73 -9.12 14.47
C GLU A 100 7.65 -8.10 14.11
N ILE A 101 6.50 -8.51 13.55
CA ILE A 101 5.43 -7.60 13.12
C ILE A 101 4.13 -8.05 13.77
N SER A 102 3.49 -7.15 14.52
CA SER A 102 2.21 -7.43 15.17
C SER A 102 1.22 -6.31 14.91
N ILE A 103 0.02 -6.70 14.49
CA ILE A 103 -1.11 -5.79 14.26
C ILE A 103 -1.81 -5.51 15.58
N CYS A 104 -2.25 -4.27 15.77
CA CYS A 104 -2.99 -3.84 16.96
C CYS A 104 -4.50 -4.05 16.79
#